data_AF-A0A3N1TM55-F1
#
_entry.id   AF-A0A3N1TM55-F1
#
_cell.length_a   1.000
_cell.length_b   1.000
_cell.length_c   1.000
_cell.angle_alpha   90.00
_cell.angle_beta   90.00
_cell.angle_gamma   90.00
#
_symmetry.space_group_name_H-M   'P 1'
#
loop_
_entity.id
_entity.type
_entity.pdbx_description
1 polymer ?
#
loop_
_entity_poly.entity_id
_entity_poly.type
_entity_poly.pdbx_seq_one_letter_code
_entity_poly.pdbx_strand_id
1 'polypeptide(L)'
;MPTRLLRHSGRCQRRTALYKNGVLIEGSEAVSGIQSAAGFGFQTTAGQTFLHTFAAQDQVALYAHRQGPAAGVAAVSSGGDGRTGVMAHWVSPGF
;
A
#
# COMPACT_ATOMS: atom_id res chain seq x y z
N MET A 1 26.01 -21.32 28.49
CA MET A 1 24.93 -21.59 27.51
C MET A 1 24.75 -20.31 26.69
N PRO A 2 25.21 -20.21 25.42
CA PRO A 2 24.97 -18.99 24.65
C PRO A 2 23.55 -19.02 24.09
N THR A 3 22.76 -18.00 24.43
CA THR A 3 21.41 -17.77 23.92
C THR A 3 21.48 -17.51 22.42
N ARG A 4 20.91 -18.41 21.62
CA ARG A 4 20.81 -18.27 20.16
C ARG A 4 19.92 -17.07 19.84
N LEU A 5 20.53 -15.94 19.47
CA LEU A 5 19.82 -14.77 18.96
C LEU A 5 19.22 -15.15 17.60
N LEU A 6 17.92 -15.44 17.56
CA LEU A 6 17.19 -15.60 16.30
C LEU A 6 17.20 -14.24 15.60
N ARG A 7 18.14 -14.05 14.67
CA ARG A 7 18.10 -12.92 13.73
C ARG A 7 16.85 -13.12 12.87
N HIS A 8 15.78 -12.41 13.17
CA HIS A 8 14.61 -12.42 12.30
C HIS A 8 14.97 -11.73 10.98
N SER A 9 15.26 -12.52 9.95
CA SER A 9 15.10 -12.07 8.57
C SER A 9 13.61 -11.87 8.33
N GLY A 10 13.13 -10.66 8.57
CA GLY A 10 11.71 -10.33 8.44
C GLY A 10 11.36 -10.08 6.98
N ARG A 11 10.56 -10.99 6.37
CA ARG A 11 9.79 -10.61 5.18
C ARG A 11 8.81 -9.52 5.62
N CYS A 12 8.84 -8.38 4.95
CA CYS A 12 7.88 -7.33 5.22
C CYS A 12 7.09 -7.05 3.95
N GLN A 13 5.79 -7.30 4.03
CA GLN A 13 4.84 -7.04 2.97
C GLN A 13 4.13 -5.73 3.28
N ARG A 14 3.84 -4.97 2.23
CA ARG A 14 3.07 -3.73 2.28
C ARG A 14 1.94 -3.84 1.29
N ARG A 15 0.78 -3.38 1.71
CA ARG A 15 -0.41 -3.23 0.89
C ARG A 15 -0.77 -1.77 0.85
N THR A 16 -0.88 -1.19 -0.33
CA THR A 16 -1.64 0.04 -0.53
C THR A 16 -3.04 -0.29 -1.00
N ALA A 17 -4.03 0.50 -0.61
CA ALA A 17 -5.41 0.35 -1.09
C ALA A 17 -6.11 1.71 -1.10
N LEU A 18 -7.09 1.85 -1.99
CA LEU A 18 -7.96 3.01 -2.03
C LEU A 18 -9.20 2.77 -1.19
N TYR A 19 -9.63 3.83 -0.50
CA TYR A 19 -10.82 3.85 0.33
C TYR A 19 -11.75 4.94 -0.19
N LYS A 20 -13.04 4.61 -0.26
CA LYS A 20 -14.12 5.50 -0.62
C LYS A 20 -14.96 5.80 0.61
N ASN A 21 -15.02 7.06 1.01
CA ASN A 21 -15.74 7.49 2.22
C ASN A 21 -15.37 6.67 3.48
N GLY A 22 -14.09 6.31 3.60
CA GLY A 22 -13.56 5.50 4.71
C GLY A 22 -13.73 3.98 4.57
N VAL A 23 -14.37 3.48 3.51
CA VAL A 23 -14.56 2.05 3.23
C VAL A 23 -13.61 1.58 2.13
N LEU A 24 -12.99 0.41 2.32
CA LEU A 24 -12.09 -0.19 1.33
C LEU A 24 -12.79 -0.40 -0.02
N ILE A 25 -12.13 -0.01 -1.11
CA ILE A 25 -12.53 -0.42 -2.46
C ILE A 25 -11.86 -1.76 -2.75
N GLU A 26 -12.62 -2.84 -2.66
CA GLU A 26 -12.14 -4.19 -3.00
C GLU A 26 -11.60 -4.24 -4.44
N GLY A 27 -10.41 -4.83 -4.61
CA GLY A 27 -9.69 -4.92 -5.89
C GLY A 27 -8.73 -3.75 -6.16
N SER A 28 -8.76 -2.69 -5.34
CA SER A 28 -7.82 -1.56 -5.43
C SER A 28 -6.46 -1.83 -4.77
N GLU A 29 -6.31 -2.99 -4.14
CA GLU A 29 -5.11 -3.36 -3.40
C GLU A 29 -3.92 -3.56 -4.35
N ALA A 30 -2.80 -2.91 -4.03
CA ALA A 30 -1.50 -3.24 -4.60
C ALA A 30 -0.59 -3.73 -3.47
N VAL A 31 -0.02 -4.93 -3.64
CA VAL A 31 0.85 -5.55 -2.64
C VAL A 31 2.26 -5.64 -3.18
N SER A 32 3.23 -5.28 -2.34
CA SER A 32 4.64 -5.55 -2.58
C SER A 32 5.30 -6.05 -1.32
N GLY A 33 6.46 -6.70 -1.48
CA GLY A 33 7.23 -7.15 -0.36
C GLY A 33 8.70 -7.22 -0.72
N ILE A 34 9.53 -7.01 0.29
CA ILE A 34 10.95 -7.30 0.21
C ILE A 34 11.35 -8.12 1.43
N GLN A 35 12.36 -8.96 1.25
CA GLN A 35 13.05 -9.58 2.36
C GLN A 35 14.33 -8.79 2.61
N SER A 36 14.49 -8.30 3.83
CA SER A 36 15.69 -7.55 4.24
C SER A 36 16.16 -8.01 5.61
N ALA A 37 17.41 -7.68 5.93
CA ALA A 37 17.93 -7.84 7.29
C ALA A 37 17.18 -6.92 8.26
N ALA A 38 17.09 -7.35 9.53
CA ALA A 38 16.48 -6.52 10.57
C ALA A 38 17.21 -5.18 10.72
N GLY A 39 16.45 -4.11 10.98
CA GLY A 39 16.98 -2.75 11.17
C GLY A 39 17.11 -1.91 9.88
N PHE A 40 16.88 -2.50 8.71
CA PHE A 40 16.90 -1.75 7.45
C PHE A 40 15.50 -1.26 7.06
N GLY A 41 15.39 0.04 6.77
CA GLY A 41 14.27 0.60 6.03
C GLY A 41 14.34 0.19 4.56
N PHE A 42 13.20 0.01 3.93
CA PHE A 42 13.15 -0.31 2.50
C PHE A 42 11.95 0.37 1.85
N GLN A 43 12.09 0.73 0.58
CA GLN A 43 11.04 1.33 -0.24
C GLN A 43 10.74 0.39 -1.40
N THR A 44 9.47 0.24 -1.74
CA THR A 44 9.04 -0.41 -2.98
C THR A 44 7.91 0.40 -3.58
N THR A 45 7.79 0.31 -4.90
CA THR A 45 6.63 0.76 -5.64
C THR A 45 5.74 -0.45 -5.96
N ALA A 46 4.43 -0.27 -5.85
CA ALA A 46 3.41 -1.19 -6.32
C ALA A 46 2.35 -0.35 -7.02
N GLY A 47 1.73 -0.89 -8.08
CA GLY A 47 0.67 -0.22 -8.81
C GLY A 47 -0.47 -1.18 -9.06
N GLN A 48 -1.67 -0.64 -9.15
CA GLN A 48 -2.87 -1.37 -9.52
C GLN A 48 -3.77 -0.46 -10.37
N THR A 49 -4.36 -1.03 -11.41
CA THR A 49 -5.34 -0.36 -12.28
C THR A 49 -6.64 -1.14 -12.22
N PHE A 50 -7.75 -0.43 -12.01
CA PHE A 50 -9.07 -1.03 -11.86
C PHE A 50 -10.15 -0.06 -12.34
N LEU A 51 -11.36 -0.58 -12.55
CA LEU A 51 -12.55 0.21 -12.81
C LEU A 51 -13.44 0.21 -11.58
N HIS A 52 -14.00 1.37 -11.25
CA HIS A 52 -14.94 1.52 -10.13
C HIS A 52 -15.92 2.65 -10.40
N THR A 53 -17.16 2.47 -9.96
CA THR A 53 -18.20 3.49 -10.05
C THR A 53 -18.08 4.45 -8.86
N PHE A 54 -17.95 5.73 -9.17
CA PHE A 54 -18.00 6.82 -8.19
C PHE A 54 -19.29 7.61 -8.35
N ALA A 55 -19.84 8.06 -7.23
CA ALA A 55 -20.90 9.05 -7.20
C ALA A 55 -20.32 10.45 -6.98
N ALA A 56 -21.11 11.48 -7.30
CA ALA A 56 -20.74 12.84 -6.95
C ALA A 56 -20.51 12.96 -5.44
N GLN A 57 -19.48 13.70 -5.04
CA GLN A 57 -19.05 13.92 -3.65
C GLN A 57 -18.36 12.74 -2.95
N ASP A 58 -18.16 11.60 -3.62
CA ASP A 58 -17.33 10.53 -3.04
C ASP A 58 -15.90 11.03 -2.77
N GLN A 59 -15.40 10.77 -1.57
CA GLN A 59 -14.03 11.06 -1.17
C GLN A 59 -13.16 9.82 -1.31
N VAL A 60 -12.01 9.97 -1.97
CA VAL A 60 -11.06 8.88 -2.19
C VAL A 60 -9.76 9.15 -1.46
N ALA A 61 -9.29 8.17 -0.69
CA ALA A 61 -8.02 8.24 0.04
C ALA A 61 -7.16 6.99 -0.22
N LEU A 62 -5.85 7.19 -0.35
CA LEU A 62 -4.86 6.12 -0.47
C LEU A 62 -4.21 5.88 0.91
N TYR A 63 -4.25 4.64 1.38
CA TYR A 63 -3.58 4.23 2.62
C TYR A 63 -2.55 3.13 2.36
N ALA A 64 -1.52 3.10 3.21
CA ALA A 64 -0.54 2.02 3.26
C ALA A 64 -0.70 1.22 4.55
N HIS A 65 -0.68 -0.10 4.43
CA HIS A 65 -0.78 -1.05 5.52
C HIS A 65 0.41 -1.99 5.47
N ARG A 66 1.00 -2.27 6.64
CA ARG A 66 1.96 -3.38 6.76
C ARG A 66 1.17 -4.69 6.83
N GLN A 67 1.66 -5.71 6.15
CA GLN A 67 1.17 -7.07 6.26
C GLN A 67 2.24 -7.95 6.89
N GLY A 68 1.81 -8.84 7.78
CA GLY A 68 2.67 -9.82 8.45
C GLY A 68 2.63 -9.74 9.98
N PRO A 69 3.22 -10.75 10.65
CA PRO A 69 2.94 -11.06 12.06
C PRO A 69 3.60 -10.10 13.08
N ALA A 70 4.68 -9.40 12.72
CA ALA A 70 5.33 -8.46 13.65
C ALA A 70 4.71 -7.05 13.56
N ALA A 71 4.70 -6.28 14.65
CA ALA A 71 4.29 -4.87 14.57
C ALA A 71 5.27 -4.04 13.70
N GLY A 72 4.76 -3.04 12.98
CA GLY A 72 5.60 -2.11 12.22
C GLY A 72 4.75 -1.11 11.42
N VAL A 73 5.36 0.02 11.06
CA VAL A 73 4.68 1.11 10.34
C VAL A 73 4.86 0.95 8.84
N ALA A 74 3.80 1.18 8.06
CA ALA A 74 3.88 1.42 6.63
C ALA A 74 3.39 2.84 6.36
N ALA A 75 4.06 3.53 5.44
CA ALA A 75 3.70 4.88 5.02
C ALA A 75 3.81 5.00 3.51
N VAL A 76 2.97 5.85 2.94
CA VAL A 76 3.10 6.30 1.56
C VAL A 76 4.19 7.36 1.51
N SER A 77 5.21 7.16 0.67
CA SER A 77 6.22 8.19 0.44
C SER A 77 5.69 9.21 -0.55
N SER A 78 5.47 10.44 -0.08
CA SER A 78 5.01 11.57 -0.90
C SER A 78 6.05 12.69 -0.78
N GLY A 79 6.88 12.85 -1.81
CA GLY A 79 7.91 13.88 -1.91
C GLY A 79 7.81 14.63 -3.23
N GLY A 80 8.57 15.73 -3.37
CA GLY A 80 8.57 16.57 -4.59
C GLY A 80 9.05 15.86 -5.86
N ASP A 81 9.58 14.65 -5.74
CA ASP A 81 10.02 13.81 -6.85
C ASP A 81 8.91 12.90 -7.43
N GLY A 82 7.66 13.05 -6.96
CA GLY A 82 6.48 12.49 -7.62
C GLY A 82 6.37 10.95 -7.60
N ARG A 83 6.98 10.28 -6.61
CA ARG A 83 7.03 8.80 -6.58
C ARG A 83 5.70 8.09 -6.33
N THR A 84 4.70 8.81 -5.83
CA THR A 84 3.36 8.27 -5.62
C THR A 84 2.36 9.11 -6.40
N GLY A 85 1.57 8.45 -7.25
CA GLY A 85 0.49 9.07 -8.01
C GLY A 85 -0.77 8.24 -7.93
N VAL A 86 -1.92 8.92 -7.82
CA VAL A 86 -3.24 8.37 -8.09
C VAL A 86 -3.78 9.13 -9.30
N MET A 87 -4.12 8.40 -10.36
CA MET A 87 -4.67 8.97 -11.58
C MET A 87 -6.00 8.30 -11.89
N ALA A 88 -6.98 9.09 -12.32
CA ALA A 88 -8.27 8.60 -12.76
C ALA A 88 -8.70 9.38 -14.00
N HIS A 89 -9.40 8.70 -14.90
CA HIS A 89 -10.11 9.32 -16.01
C HIS A 89 -11.48 8.67 -16.17
N TRP A 90 -12.42 9.43 -16.70
CA TRP A 90 -13.77 8.96 -16.93
C TRP A 90 -13.80 8.05 -18.17
N VAL A 91 -14.16 6.77 -18.00
CA VAL A 91 -14.11 5.77 -19.09
C VAL A 91 -15.43 5.69 -19.87
N SER A 92 -16.58 5.80 -19.19
CA SER A 92 -17.86 6.11 -19.84
C SER A 92 -18.89 6.53 -18.79
N PRO A 93 -19.89 7.35 -19.14
CA PRO A 93 -21.01 7.67 -18.26
C PRO A 93 -22.07 6.56 -18.21
N GLY A 94 -21.81 5.40 -18.84
CA GLY A 94 -22.82 4.39 -19.07
C GLY A 94 -23.94 4.92 -19.97
N PHE A 95 -23.67 4.97 -21.28
CA PHE A 95 -24.72 4.92 -22.30
C PHE A 95 -24.40 3.77 -23.25
#